data_AF-A0A359D2W1-F1
#
_entry.id   AF-A0A359D2W1-F1
#
_cell.length_a   1.000
_cell.length_b   1.000
_cell.length_c   1.000
_cell.angle_alpha   90.00
_cell.angle_beta   90.00
_cell.angle_gamma   90.00
#
_symmetry.space_group_name_H-M   'P 1'
#
loop_
_entity.id
_entity.type
_entity.pdbx_description
1 polymer ?
#
loop_
_entity_poly.entity_id
_entity_poly.type
_entity_poly.pdbx_seq_one_letter_code
_entity_poly.pdbx_strand_id
1 'polypeptide(L)'
;MNNDITRQTIYLGALLHDIGKFYQRADEVSVVKSKYLIQEIKNLEDIFCPEDYKIKGKRTHKHVLWTAQFFKDMEQHLKGLIIKDNQTTVDSIMRLAAIHHNPSGNIINELIIQKADHYSSGADRSKLDEAWKDAEEETNCFF
;
A
#
# COMPACT_ATOMS: atom_id res chain seq x y z
N MET A 1 16.71 -7.28 -19.14
CA MET A 1 16.29 -7.57 -17.75
C MET A 1 16.09 -9.06 -17.62
N ASN A 2 16.53 -9.66 -16.52
CA ASN A 2 16.26 -11.08 -16.27
C ASN A 2 14.78 -11.19 -15.84
N ASN A 3 13.93 -11.80 -16.67
CA ASN A 3 12.48 -11.79 -16.49
C ASN A 3 12.02 -12.36 -15.14
N ASP A 4 12.79 -13.27 -14.55
CA ASP A 4 12.48 -13.88 -13.27
C ASP A 4 12.61 -12.92 -12.09
N ILE A 5 13.59 -12.00 -12.14
CA ILE A 5 13.82 -11.01 -11.09
C ILE A 5 12.65 -10.01 -11.08
N THR A 6 12.28 -9.49 -12.25
CA THR A 6 11.13 -8.58 -12.40
C THR A 6 9.84 -9.22 -11.87
N ARG A 7 9.59 -10.51 -12.18
CA ARG A 7 8.42 -11.24 -11.68
C ARG A 7 8.43 -11.38 -10.16
N GLN A 8 9.57 -11.72 -9.56
CA GLN A 8 9.69 -11.85 -8.10
C GLN A 8 9.40 -10.54 -7.38
N THR A 9 9.91 -9.42 -7.90
CA THR A 9 9.64 -8.07 -7.36
C THR A 9 8.15 -7.73 -7.43
N ILE A 10 7.49 -8.04 -8.55
CA ILE A 10 6.04 -7.85 -8.69
C ILE A 10 5.27 -8.72 -7.70
N TYR A 11 5.63 -10.01 -7.58
CA TYR A 11 4.93 -10.93 -6.66
C TYR A 11 5.05 -10.49 -5.20
N LEU A 12 6.24 -10.07 -4.78
CA LEU A 12 6.44 -9.62 -3.42
C LEU A 12 5.74 -8.27 -3.16
N GLY A 13 5.84 -7.33 -4.11
CA GLY A 13 5.12 -6.05 -4.02
C GLY A 13 3.61 -6.25 -3.94
N ALA A 14 3.07 -7.14 -4.76
CA ALA A 14 1.65 -7.51 -4.74
C ALA A 14 1.26 -8.25 -3.46
N LEU A 15 2.10 -9.12 -2.91
CA LEU A 15 1.82 -9.81 -1.65
C LEU A 15 1.73 -8.83 -0.47
N LEU A 16 2.56 -7.80 -0.47
CA LEU A 16 2.70 -6.85 0.63
C LEU A 16 1.97 -5.51 0.42
N HIS A 17 1.24 -5.32 -0.68
CA HIS A 17 0.62 -4.03 -1.02
C HIS A 17 -0.22 -3.45 0.13
N ASP A 18 -0.97 -4.31 0.82
CA ASP A 18 -1.91 -3.96 1.88
C ASP A 18 -1.40 -4.22 3.32
N ILE A 19 -0.14 -4.61 3.51
CA ILE A 19 0.41 -4.91 4.84
C ILE A 19 0.27 -3.72 5.81
N GLY A 20 0.30 -2.51 5.27
CA GLY A 20 0.08 -1.26 6.00
C GLY A 20 -1.26 -1.18 6.72
N LYS A 21 -2.29 -1.94 6.31
CA LYS A 21 -3.58 -2.01 7.03
C LYS A 21 -3.42 -2.58 8.45
N PHE A 22 -2.48 -3.49 8.67
CA PHE A 22 -2.19 -4.02 10.01
C PHE A 22 -1.39 -3.01 10.83
N TYR A 23 -0.39 -2.39 10.21
CA TYR A 23 0.45 -1.38 10.86
C TYR A 23 -0.34 -0.13 11.27
N GLN A 24 -1.22 0.36 10.38
CA GLN A 24 -2.06 1.51 10.68
C GLN A 24 -3.00 1.23 11.86
N ARG A 25 -3.57 0.02 11.93
CA ARG A 25 -4.42 -0.40 13.05
C ARG A 25 -3.66 -0.47 14.37
N ALA A 26 -2.35 -0.71 14.36
CA ALA A 26 -1.53 -0.69 15.57
C ALA A 26 -1.11 0.74 16.00
N ASP A 27 -1.24 1.74 15.11
CA ASP A 27 -0.88 3.14 15.37
C ASP A 27 -2.09 3.95 15.87
N GLU A 28 -3.32 3.57 15.51
CA GLU A 28 -4.62 4.18 15.91
C GLU A 28 -4.67 5.73 15.93
N VAL A 29 -3.80 6.41 15.17
CA VAL A 29 -3.75 7.87 15.06
C VAL A 29 -3.59 8.32 13.62
N SER A 30 -3.87 9.60 13.36
CA SER A 30 -3.70 10.18 12.03
C SER A 30 -2.23 10.20 11.59
N VAL A 31 -1.99 10.28 10.28
CA VAL A 31 -0.64 10.40 9.69
C VAL A 31 0.21 11.48 10.39
N VAL A 32 -0.38 12.64 10.66
CA VAL A 32 0.30 13.76 11.33
C VAL A 32 0.74 13.37 12.75
N LYS A 33 -0.16 12.72 13.51
CA LYS A 33 0.04 12.37 14.93
C LYS A 33 0.79 11.04 15.13
N SER A 34 0.96 10.27 14.07
CA SER A 34 1.65 8.98 14.09
C SER A 34 3.05 9.12 14.68
N LYS A 35 3.35 8.20 15.61
CA LYS A 35 4.68 8.04 16.21
C LYS A 35 5.52 6.98 15.49
N TYR A 36 4.87 6.09 14.73
CA TYR A 36 5.54 5.02 13.99
C TYR A 36 5.93 5.45 12.56
N LEU A 37 5.18 6.36 11.95
CA LEU A 37 5.57 6.94 10.67
C LEU A 37 6.71 7.93 10.87
N ILE A 38 7.85 7.67 10.25
CA ILE A 38 8.95 8.64 10.17
C ILE A 38 8.58 9.79 9.23
N GLN A 39 9.20 10.95 9.43
CA GLN A 39 8.87 12.16 8.66
C GLN A 39 9.04 11.98 7.15
N GLU A 40 10.07 11.23 6.72
CA GLU A 40 10.30 10.94 5.31
C GLU A 40 9.11 10.22 4.67
N ILE A 41 8.52 9.24 5.38
CA ILE A 41 7.35 8.50 4.90
C ILE A 41 6.10 9.38 4.91
N LYS A 42 5.91 10.23 5.93
CA LYS A 42 4.82 11.21 5.95
C LYS A 42 4.86 12.13 4.71
N ASN A 43 6.05 12.52 4.26
CA ASN A 43 6.22 13.39 3.10
C ASN A 43 5.87 12.71 1.76
N LEU A 44 5.71 11.37 1.74
CA LEU A 44 5.29 10.63 0.54
C LEU A 44 3.77 10.58 0.36
N GLU A 45 3.01 11.21 1.26
CA GLU A 45 1.54 11.23 1.23
C GLU A 45 0.99 11.72 -0.11
N ASP A 46 1.51 12.80 -0.68
CA ASP A 46 1.06 13.33 -1.97
C ASP A 46 1.42 12.44 -3.17
N ILE A 47 2.35 11.51 -2.99
CA ILE A 47 2.81 10.58 -4.04
C ILE A 47 1.98 9.30 -3.98
N PHE A 48 1.83 8.70 -2.80
CA PHE A 48 1.19 7.39 -2.65
C PHE A 48 -0.32 7.46 -2.44
N CYS A 49 -0.82 8.51 -1.80
CA CYS A 49 -2.23 8.61 -1.46
C CYS A 49 -2.98 9.41 -2.55
N PRO A 50 -3.97 8.80 -3.23
CA PRO A 50 -4.77 9.53 -4.20
C PRO A 50 -5.62 10.61 -3.51
N GLU A 51 -5.88 11.69 -4.24
CA GLU A 51 -6.80 12.73 -3.80
C GLU A 51 -8.25 12.23 -3.83
N ASP A 52 -9.02 12.61 -2.82
CA ASP A 52 -10.45 12.32 -2.72
C ASP A 52 -11.18 13.00 -3.90
N TYR A 53 -11.99 12.23 -4.62
CA TYR A 53 -12.72 12.73 -5.79
C TYR A 53 -13.80 13.77 -5.46
N LYS A 54 -14.23 13.87 -4.19
CA LYS A 54 -15.24 14.81 -3.71
C LYS A 54 -14.61 16.01 -3.00
N ILE A 55 -13.47 15.82 -2.34
CA ILE A 55 -12.89 16.83 -1.44
C ILE A 55 -11.46 17.15 -1.88
N LYS A 56 -11.30 18.30 -2.53
CA LYS A 56 -10.00 18.80 -2.96
C LYS A 56 -9.03 18.92 -1.77
N GLY A 57 -7.81 18.41 -1.94
CA GLY A 57 -6.74 18.42 -0.95
C GLY A 57 -6.81 17.31 0.10
N LYS A 58 -7.91 16.53 0.17
CA LYS A 58 -8.00 15.40 1.10
C LYS A 58 -7.37 14.17 0.45
N ARG A 59 -6.31 13.61 1.04
CA ARG A 59 -5.74 12.32 0.56
C ARG A 59 -6.43 11.12 1.21
N THR A 60 -6.61 10.05 0.46
CA THR A 60 -7.29 8.81 0.88
C THR A 60 -6.33 7.61 0.91
N HIS A 61 -6.81 6.42 1.29
CA HIS A 61 -6.01 5.18 1.28
C HIS A 61 -4.70 5.26 2.08
N LYS A 62 -4.73 5.91 3.25
CA LYS A 62 -3.53 6.26 4.03
C LYS A 62 -2.68 5.06 4.44
N HIS A 63 -3.25 3.85 4.52
CA HIS A 63 -2.53 2.62 4.88
C HIS A 63 -1.26 2.40 4.05
N VAL A 64 -1.20 2.91 2.81
CA VAL A 64 -0.01 2.81 1.95
C VAL A 64 1.24 3.46 2.55
N LEU A 65 1.07 4.48 3.41
CA LEU A 65 2.20 5.08 4.14
C LEU A 65 2.75 4.12 5.19
N TRP A 66 1.87 3.38 5.86
CA TRP A 66 2.29 2.31 6.77
C TRP A 66 2.86 1.11 6.03
N THR A 67 2.40 0.81 4.80
CA THR A 67 3.07 -0.15 3.92
C THR A 67 4.51 0.31 3.68
N ALA A 68 4.74 1.58 3.33
CA ALA A 68 6.09 2.10 3.13
C ALA A 68 6.95 2.08 4.41
N GLN A 69 6.36 2.42 5.57
CA GLN A 69 7.03 2.32 6.87
C GLN A 69 7.45 0.88 7.19
N PHE A 70 6.60 -0.11 6.93
CA PHE A 70 6.93 -1.53 7.10
C PHE A 70 8.22 -1.90 6.33
N PHE A 71 8.35 -1.45 5.08
CA PHE A 71 9.56 -1.73 4.29
C PHE A 71 10.81 -1.06 4.87
N LYS A 72 10.68 0.13 5.46
CA LYS A 72 11.80 0.79 6.16
C LYS A 72 12.19 0.04 7.42
N ASP A 73 11.21 -0.35 8.24
CA ASP A 73 11.48 -1.09 9.48
C ASP A 73 12.09 -2.47 9.21
N MET A 74 11.63 -3.13 8.14
CA MET A 74 12.07 -4.48 7.77
C MET A 74 13.23 -4.48 6.77
N GLU A 75 13.81 -3.33 6.44
CA GLU A 75 14.78 -3.19 5.35
C GLU A 75 15.95 -4.17 5.48
N GLN A 76 16.51 -4.32 6.68
CA GLN A 76 17.63 -5.24 6.94
C GLN A 76 17.25 -6.70 6.71
N HIS A 77 16.05 -7.11 7.13
CA HIS A 77 15.55 -8.47 6.96
C HIS A 77 15.23 -8.76 5.49
N LEU A 78 14.63 -7.80 4.79
CA LEU A 78 14.26 -7.93 3.38
C LEU A 78 15.50 -7.97 2.48
N LYS A 79 16.54 -7.18 2.79
CA LYS A 79 17.82 -7.21 2.06
C LYS A 79 18.42 -8.61 2.04
N GLY A 80 18.47 -9.28 3.20
CA GLY A 80 19.03 -10.63 3.31
C GLY A 80 18.21 -11.72 2.63
N LEU A 81 16.90 -11.51 2.47
CA LEU A 81 15.99 -12.52 1.91
C LEU A 81 15.81 -12.39 0.39
N ILE A 82 15.81 -11.17 -0.13
CA ILE A 82 15.22 -10.85 -1.44
C ILE A 82 16.25 -10.31 -2.44
N ILE A 83 17.28 -9.60 -1.98
CA ILE A 83 18.26 -9.00 -2.89
C ILE A 83 19.28 -10.07 -3.30
N LYS A 84 18.98 -10.75 -4.41
CA LYS A 84 19.87 -11.74 -5.05
C LYS A 84 20.71 -11.15 -6.19
N ASP A 85 20.50 -9.86 -6.49
CA ASP A 85 21.14 -9.14 -7.58
C ASP A 85 21.31 -7.65 -7.24
N ASN A 86 22.09 -6.92 -8.06
CA ASN A 86 22.40 -5.51 -7.81
C ASN A 86 21.35 -4.52 -8.34
N GLN A 87 20.29 -4.98 -9.00
CA GLN A 87 19.25 -4.16 -9.62
C GLN A 87 18.01 -4.04 -8.74
N THR A 88 17.71 -5.05 -7.92
CA THR A 88 16.55 -5.05 -7.03
C THR A 88 16.89 -4.37 -5.69
N THR A 89 16.12 -3.34 -5.33
CA THR A 89 16.26 -2.67 -4.03
C THR A 89 14.98 -2.82 -3.21
N VAL A 90 15.10 -2.73 -1.88
CA VAL A 90 13.93 -2.69 -0.99
C VAL A 90 13.02 -1.52 -1.38
N ASP A 91 13.59 -0.35 -1.70
CA ASP A 91 12.82 0.82 -2.13
C ASP A 91 12.03 0.57 -3.42
N SER A 92 12.56 -0.22 -4.37
CA SER A 92 11.85 -0.57 -5.60
C SER A 92 10.60 -1.42 -5.34
N ILE A 93 10.69 -2.36 -4.40
CA ILE A 93 9.57 -3.22 -3.98
C ILE A 93 8.57 -2.42 -3.14
N MET A 94 9.08 -1.61 -2.20
CA MET A 94 8.29 -0.69 -1.39
C MET A 94 7.44 0.21 -2.28
N ARG A 95 8.05 0.77 -3.32
CA ARG A 95 7.35 1.63 -4.27
C ARG A 95 6.20 0.88 -4.97
N LEU A 96 6.46 -0.31 -5.48
CA LEU A 96 5.43 -1.13 -6.14
C LEU A 96 4.28 -1.47 -5.19
N ALA A 97 4.58 -1.80 -3.93
CA ALA A 97 3.59 -2.10 -2.91
C ALA A 97 2.78 -0.86 -2.51
N ALA A 98 3.42 0.28 -2.23
CA ALA A 98 2.75 1.47 -1.69
C ALA A 98 1.99 2.31 -2.75
N ILE A 99 2.38 2.25 -4.03
CA ILE A 99 1.78 3.08 -5.09
C ILE A 99 0.48 2.47 -5.68
N HIS A 100 0.03 1.29 -5.24
CA HIS A 100 -1.06 0.56 -5.91
C HIS A 100 -2.40 1.32 -5.98
N HIS A 101 -2.65 2.28 -5.07
CA HIS A 101 -3.82 3.18 -5.13
C HIS A 101 -3.62 4.41 -6.04
N ASN A 102 -2.38 4.77 -6.38
CA ASN A 102 -2.04 5.97 -7.16
C ASN A 102 -0.88 5.75 -8.16
N PRO A 103 -0.96 4.76 -9.07
CA PRO A 103 0.12 4.43 -9.98
C PRO A 103 0.46 5.60 -10.91
N SER A 104 1.72 5.70 -11.33
CA SER A 104 2.21 6.80 -12.17
C SER A 104 1.67 6.81 -13.61
N GLY A 105 0.84 5.85 -13.99
CA GLY A 105 0.15 5.79 -15.28
C GLY A 105 0.99 5.24 -16.45
N ASN A 106 2.33 5.32 -16.37
CA ASN A 106 3.25 4.84 -17.41
C ASN A 106 4.15 3.67 -16.98
N ILE A 107 4.11 3.27 -15.70
CA ILE A 107 4.89 2.14 -15.18
C ILE A 107 4.01 0.89 -15.14
N ILE A 108 4.24 -0.02 -16.08
CA ILE A 108 3.41 -1.22 -16.26
C ILE A 108 3.30 -2.09 -15.00
N ASN A 109 4.38 -2.22 -14.23
CA ASN A 109 4.39 -3.05 -13.02
C ASN A 109 3.48 -2.50 -11.92
N GLU A 110 3.36 -1.17 -11.79
CA GLU A 110 2.44 -0.53 -10.85
C GLU A 110 0.98 -0.76 -11.27
N LEU A 111 0.70 -0.63 -12.56
CA LEU A 111 -0.62 -0.86 -13.13
C LEU A 111 -1.07 -2.32 -12.98
N ILE A 112 -0.14 -3.28 -13.12
CA ILE A 112 -0.43 -4.70 -12.92
C ILE A 112 -0.95 -4.94 -11.49
N ILE A 113 -0.26 -4.42 -10.48
CA ILE A 113 -0.65 -4.61 -9.07
C ILE A 113 -1.99 -3.94 -8.79
N GLN A 114 -2.20 -2.70 -9.24
CA GLN A 114 -3.48 -2.01 -9.08
C GLN A 114 -4.63 -2.80 -9.71
N LYS A 115 -4.47 -3.26 -10.95
CA LYS A 115 -5.54 -3.99 -11.65
C LYS A 115 -5.83 -5.33 -10.99
N ALA A 116 -4.80 -6.03 -10.50
CA ALA A 116 -4.98 -7.26 -9.75
C ALA A 116 -5.78 -7.02 -8.45
N ASP A 117 -5.45 -5.98 -7.69
CA ASP A 117 -6.20 -5.58 -6.48
C ASP A 117 -7.68 -5.27 -6.81
N HIS A 118 -7.93 -4.45 -7.83
CA HIS A 118 -9.29 -4.13 -8.27
C HIS A 118 -10.09 -5.37 -8.72
N TYR A 119 -9.45 -6.32 -9.41
CA TYR A 119 -10.12 -7.54 -9.84
C TYR A 119 -10.38 -8.50 -8.68
N SER A 120 -9.45 -8.62 -7.73
CA SER A 120 -9.65 -9.46 -6.55
C SER A 120 -10.81 -8.95 -5.69
N SER A 121 -10.83 -7.64 -5.39
CA SER A 121 -11.92 -7.00 -4.65
C SER A 121 -13.26 -7.00 -5.39
N GLY A 122 -13.25 -7.08 -6.72
CA GLY A 122 -14.45 -7.20 -7.54
C GLY A 122 -15.02 -8.62 -7.59
N ALA A 123 -14.15 -9.64 -7.64
CA ALA A 123 -14.54 -11.05 -7.67
C ALA A 123 -15.10 -11.53 -6.32
N ASP A 124 -14.51 -11.08 -5.20
CA ASP A 124 -14.92 -11.44 -3.85
C ASP A 124 -16.28 -10.85 -3.43
N ARG A 125 -16.77 -9.84 -4.16
CA ARG A 125 -18.11 -9.25 -3.94
C ARG A 125 -19.27 -10.13 -4.44
N SER A 126 -18.99 -11.30 -5.01
CA SER A 126 -20.02 -12.25 -5.43
C SER A 126 -20.24 -13.34 -4.37
N LYS A 127 -21.33 -13.19 -3.61
CA LYS A 127 -22.00 -14.20 -2.73
C LYS A 127 -21.63 -14.29 -1.24
N LEU A 128 -21.16 -13.24 -0.58
CA LEU A 128 -21.09 -13.18 0.89
C LEU A 128 -21.43 -11.78 1.43
N ASP A 129 -22.62 -11.26 1.10
CA ASP A 129 -23.14 -9.98 1.62
C ASP A 129 -23.46 -9.97 3.14
N GLU A 130 -23.03 -10.98 3.90
CA GLU A 130 -23.20 -11.04 5.36
C GLU A 130 -21.89 -11.09 6.17
N ALA A 131 -20.70 -11.11 5.55
CA ALA A 131 -19.47 -11.39 6.31
C ALA A 131 -18.50 -10.20 6.52
N TRP A 132 -18.69 -9.03 5.90
CA TRP A 132 -17.70 -7.93 5.99
C TRP A 132 -18.33 -6.54 6.06
N LYS A 133 -19.29 -6.35 6.97
CA LYS A 133 -19.85 -5.04 7.32
C LYS A 133 -19.04 -4.24 8.34
N ASP A 134 -17.76 -4.56 8.56
CA ASP A 134 -16.93 -3.86 9.54
C ASP A 134 -15.99 -2.84 8.88
N ALA A 135 -16.51 -1.63 8.59
CA ALA A 135 -15.76 -0.36 8.62
C ALA A 135 -16.56 0.87 8.12
N GLU A 136 -17.71 0.72 7.43
CA GLU A 136 -18.46 1.87 6.89
C GLU A 136 -19.62 2.38 7.78
N GLU A 137 -19.90 1.74 8.93
CA GLU A 137 -20.99 2.16 9.84
C GLU A 137 -20.55 3.16 10.96
N GLU A 138 -19.29 3.63 10.99
CA GLU A 138 -18.85 4.64 11.98
C GLU A 138 -19.22 6.11 11.65
N THR A 139 -19.92 6.39 10.54
CA THR A 139 -20.43 7.75 10.24
C THR A 139 -21.86 8.00 10.72
N ASN A 140 -22.47 7.09 11.48
CA ASN A 140 -23.84 7.23 11.95
C ASN A 140 -24.00 7.23 13.49
N CYS A 141 -23.12 7.94 14.20
CA CYS A 141 -23.42 8.43 15.54
C CYS A 141 -23.53 9.95 15.53
N PHE A 142 -24.75 10.42 15.31
CA PHE A 142 -25.24 11.69 15.83
C PHE A 142 -25.13 11.68 17.36
N PHE A 143 -24.47 12.66 17.95
CA PHE A 143 -24.95 13.49 19.07
C PHE A 143 -24.15 14.79 19.10
#